data_AF-A0A349UMY7-F1
#
_entry.id   AF-A0A349UMY7-F1
#
_cell.length_a   1.000
_cell.length_b   1.000
_cell.length_c   1.000
_cell.angle_alpha   90.00
_cell.angle_beta   90.00
_cell.angle_gamma   90.00
#
_symmetry.space_group_name_H-M   'P 1'
#
loop_
_entity.id
_entity.type
_entity.pdbx_description
1 polymer ?
#
loop_
_entity_poly.entity_id
_entity_poly.type
_entity_poly.pdbx_seq_one_letter_code
_entity_poly.pdbx_strand_id
1 'polypeptide(L)'
;ADLGAGRLAGWSAVHARYDELWARYELDKRRHAYATLCTFFGKEFGKELGAEKLSGAQWAASLDEALCLQRHVAEQTRASRAKDFENPFRRITFARDAERQAVLGELDADSFLRQVQRDTEATESLVAQVRSRG
;
A
#
# COMPACT_ATOMS: atom_id res chain seq x y z
N ALA A 1 -11.07 -27.91 5.10
CA ALA A 1 -11.92 -26.78 4.65
C ALA A 1 -13.36 -27.26 4.50
N ASP A 2 -14.34 -26.39 4.76
CA ASP A 2 -15.77 -26.76 4.85
C ASP A 2 -16.35 -27.25 3.51
N LEU A 3 -15.86 -26.69 2.39
CA LEU A 3 -16.24 -27.08 1.02
C LEU A 3 -15.73 -28.47 0.63
N GLY A 4 -14.43 -28.73 0.78
CA GLY A 4 -13.83 -30.02 0.43
C GLY A 4 -14.28 -31.19 1.32
N ALA A 5 -14.92 -30.89 2.45
CA ALA A 5 -15.44 -31.88 3.39
C ALA A 5 -16.97 -32.10 3.27
N GLY A 6 -17.64 -31.48 2.29
CA GLY A 6 -19.08 -31.64 2.07
C GLY A 6 -19.98 -31.10 3.20
N ARG A 7 -19.49 -30.16 4.00
CA ARG A 7 -20.19 -29.65 5.21
C ARG A 7 -21.24 -28.58 4.91
N LEU A 8 -21.30 -28.07 3.68
CA LEU A 8 -22.19 -26.99 3.27
C LEU A 8 -23.21 -27.54 2.28
N ALA A 9 -24.50 -27.43 2.62
CA ALA A 9 -25.59 -27.95 1.81
C ALA A 9 -26.00 -26.95 0.72
N GLY A 10 -25.43 -27.14 -0.48
CA GLY A 10 -25.81 -26.39 -1.68
C GLY A 10 -25.31 -24.94 -1.72
N TRP A 11 -25.63 -24.25 -2.82
CA TRP A 11 -25.08 -22.93 -3.12
C TRP A 11 -25.41 -21.85 -2.10
N SER A 12 -26.64 -21.84 -1.56
CA SER A 12 -27.03 -20.86 -0.54
C SER A 12 -26.18 -20.97 0.73
N ALA A 13 -25.87 -22.19 1.18
CA ALA A 13 -24.99 -22.39 2.34
C ALA A 13 -23.54 -21.98 2.06
N VAL A 14 -23.09 -22.14 0.81
CA VAL A 14 -21.76 -21.68 0.38
C VAL A 14 -21.66 -20.15 0.39
N HIS A 15 -22.65 -19.44 -0.15
CA HIS A 15 -22.67 -17.98 -0.14
C HIS A 15 -22.76 -17.41 1.28
N ALA A 16 -23.65 -17.96 2.13
CA ALA A 16 -23.72 -17.56 3.53
C ALA A 16 -22.39 -17.75 4.25
N ARG A 17 -21.70 -18.88 4.00
CA ARG A 17 -20.36 -19.11 4.54
C ARG A 17 -19.34 -18.10 4.02
N TYR A 18 -19.41 -17.73 2.74
CA TYR A 18 -18.52 -16.73 2.17
C TYR A 18 -18.74 -15.35 2.79
N ASP A 19 -19.99 -14.96 3.05
CA ASP A 19 -20.32 -13.69 3.71
C ASP A 19 -19.77 -13.63 5.14
N GLU A 20 -19.85 -14.73 5.90
CA GLU A 20 -19.23 -14.84 7.22
C GLU A 20 -17.69 -14.68 7.14
N LEU A 21 -17.06 -15.31 6.14
CA LEU A 21 -15.62 -15.21 5.91
C LEU A 21 -15.23 -13.80 5.48
N TRP A 22 -16.06 -13.16 4.67
CA TRP A 22 -15.87 -11.78 4.21
C TRP A 22 -15.97 -10.81 5.38
N ALA A 23 -16.94 -10.98 6.27
CA ALA A 23 -17.10 -10.13 7.46
C ALA A 23 -15.88 -10.18 8.39
N ARG A 24 -15.20 -11.34 8.51
CA ARG A 24 -13.96 -11.46 9.30
C ARG A 24 -12.69 -11.07 8.54
N TYR A 25 -12.74 -11.01 7.22
CA TYR A 25 -11.56 -10.89 6.36
C TYR A 25 -10.72 -9.65 6.67
N GLU A 26 -11.37 -8.51 6.96
CA GLU A 26 -10.68 -7.28 7.34
C GLU A 26 -9.77 -7.44 8.57
N LEU A 27 -10.26 -8.16 9.59
CA LEU A 27 -9.47 -8.44 10.79
C LEU A 27 -8.36 -9.45 10.50
N ASP A 28 -8.66 -10.51 9.76
CA ASP A 28 -7.69 -11.54 9.39
C ASP A 28 -6.55 -10.94 8.53
N LYS A 29 -6.87 -10.03 7.61
CA LYS A 29 -5.91 -9.30 6.79
C LYS A 29 -4.96 -8.45 7.63
N ARG A 30 -5.48 -7.74 8.65
CA ARG A 30 -4.66 -6.95 9.59
C ARG A 30 -3.75 -7.84 10.44
N ARG A 31 -4.28 -8.95 10.95
CA ARG A 31 -3.49 -9.94 11.70
C ARG A 31 -2.37 -10.53 10.85
N HIS A 32 -2.67 -10.88 9.61
CA HIS A 32 -1.68 -11.40 8.67
C HIS A 32 -0.60 -10.36 8.38
N ALA A 33 -0.98 -9.11 8.06
CA ALA A 33 -0.02 -8.02 7.83
C ALA A 33 0.91 -7.81 9.03
N TYR A 34 0.37 -7.82 10.26
CA TYR A 34 1.18 -7.70 11.47
C TYR A 34 2.12 -8.91 11.65
N ALA A 35 1.64 -10.13 11.41
CA ALA A 35 2.46 -11.33 11.50
C ALA A 35 3.63 -11.29 10.49
N THR A 36 3.36 -10.88 9.24
CA THR A 36 4.38 -10.68 8.21
C THR A 36 5.42 -9.64 8.65
N LEU A 37 4.98 -8.54 9.24
CA LEU A 37 5.88 -7.51 9.77
C LEU A 37 6.77 -8.05 10.89
N CYS A 38 6.22 -8.83 11.82
CA CYS A 38 7.01 -9.51 12.85
C CYS A 38 8.10 -10.40 12.22
N THR A 39 7.75 -11.23 11.23
CA THR A 39 8.72 -12.10 10.54
C THR A 39 9.88 -11.31 9.93
N PHE A 40 9.62 -10.14 9.35
CA PHE A 40 10.67 -9.29 8.77
C PHE A 40 11.70 -8.81 9.82
N PHE A 41 11.27 -8.59 11.06
CA PHE A 41 12.15 -8.20 12.17
C PHE A 41 12.81 -9.38 12.90
N GLY A 42 12.86 -10.57 12.27
CA GLY A 42 13.51 -11.75 12.84
C GLY A 42 12.75 -12.38 14.01
N LYS A 43 11.45 -12.13 14.09
CA LYS A 43 10.54 -12.80 15.04
C LYS A 43 10.01 -14.08 14.40
N GLU A 44 10.51 -15.24 14.84
CA GLU A 44 10.08 -16.54 14.34
C GLU A 44 8.74 -16.93 14.99
N PHE A 45 7.72 -17.15 14.15
CA PHE A 45 6.48 -17.76 14.60
C PHE A 45 6.70 -19.25 14.91
N GLY A 46 7.16 -19.56 16.12
CA GLY A 46 6.84 -20.81 16.80
C GLY A 46 8.01 -21.65 17.33
N LYS A 47 8.15 -21.65 18.66
CA LYS A 47 8.03 -22.88 19.47
C LYS A 47 7.23 -22.48 20.71
N GLU A 48 5.94 -22.84 20.69
CA GLU A 48 4.86 -22.30 21.55
C GLU A 48 4.25 -21.00 21.00
N LEU A 49 2.92 -20.98 20.84
CA LEU A 49 2.14 -19.81 20.43
C LEU A 49 2.16 -18.75 21.55
N GLY A 50 3.30 -18.08 21.73
CA GLY A 50 3.44 -16.85 22.49
C GLY A 50 3.47 -15.67 21.52
N ALA A 51 2.67 -14.65 21.76
CA ALA A 51 2.60 -13.47 20.89
C ALA A 51 3.96 -12.76 20.80
N GLU A 52 4.73 -13.03 19.73
CA GLU A 52 5.91 -12.25 19.40
C GLU A 52 5.46 -10.87 18.93
N LYS A 53 5.43 -9.94 19.88
CA LYS A 53 5.12 -8.55 19.63
C LYS A 53 6.38 -7.81 19.22
N LEU A 54 6.23 -6.87 18.29
CA LEU A 54 7.26 -5.86 18.06
C LEU A 54 7.53 -5.09 19.36
N SER A 55 8.80 -4.82 19.64
CA SER A 55 9.15 -3.84 20.67
C SER A 55 8.70 -2.45 20.25
N GLY A 56 8.57 -1.52 21.20
CA GLY A 56 8.25 -0.12 20.88
C GLY A 56 9.24 0.51 19.90
N ALA A 57 10.53 0.14 20.00
CA ALA A 57 11.56 0.58 19.06
C ALA A 57 11.37 -0.01 17.65
N GLN A 58 11.03 -1.30 17.55
CA GLN A 58 10.75 -1.94 16.26
C GLN A 58 9.49 -1.36 15.60
N TRP A 59 8.47 -1.04 16.40
CA TRP A 59 7.27 -0.36 15.93
C TRP A 59 7.57 1.07 15.46
N ALA A 60 8.35 1.85 16.21
CA ALA A 60 8.74 3.19 15.80
C ALA A 60 9.54 3.16 14.49
N ALA A 61 10.51 2.24 14.38
CA ALA A 61 11.31 2.05 13.18
C ALA A 61 10.48 1.63 11.96
N SER A 62 9.47 0.76 12.13
CA SER A 62 8.60 0.37 11.02
C SER A 62 7.74 1.53 10.51
N LEU A 63 7.31 2.44 11.41
CA LEU A 63 6.62 3.66 11.02
C LEU A 63 7.54 4.64 10.27
N ASP A 64 8.80 4.79 10.71
CA ASP A 64 9.79 5.60 9.98
C ASP A 64 10.05 5.03 8.57
N GLU A 65 10.21 3.71 8.46
CA GLU A 65 10.42 3.05 7.18
C GLU A 65 9.21 3.20 6.25
N ALA A 66 7.99 3.08 6.77
CA ALA A 66 6.78 3.32 5.99
C ALA A 66 6.73 4.75 5.42
N LEU A 67 7.11 5.76 6.21
CA LEU A 67 7.19 7.15 5.74
C LEU A 67 8.29 7.34 4.68
N CYS A 68 9.47 6.75 4.92
CA CYS A 68 10.57 6.78 3.98
C CYS A 68 10.15 6.19 2.61
N LEU A 69 9.57 5.00 2.63
CA LEU A 69 9.10 4.32 1.42
C LEU A 69 7.99 5.09 0.72
N GLN A 70 7.00 5.63 1.45
CA GLN A 70 5.92 6.41 0.86
C GLN A 70 6.45 7.67 0.15
N ARG A 71 7.38 8.39 0.78
CA ARG A 71 8.03 9.56 0.19
C ARG A 71 8.87 9.19 -1.03
N HIS A 72 9.61 8.08 -0.95
CA HIS A 72 10.36 7.57 -2.08
C HIS A 72 9.44 7.22 -3.26
N VAL A 73 8.32 6.54 -3.03
CA VAL A 73 7.33 6.24 -4.06
C VAL A 73 6.79 7.53 -4.69
N ALA A 74 6.46 8.55 -3.91
CA ALA A 74 5.99 9.84 -4.42
C ALA A 74 7.04 10.52 -5.31
N GLU A 75 8.29 10.57 -4.84
CA GLU A 75 9.41 11.13 -5.59
C GLU A 75 9.64 10.38 -6.90
N GLN A 76 9.73 9.05 -6.87
CA GLN A 76 9.98 8.24 -8.06
C GLN A 76 8.81 8.29 -9.06
N THR A 77 7.59 8.41 -8.57
CA THR A 77 6.40 8.61 -9.40
C THR A 77 6.48 9.93 -10.17
N ARG A 78 6.79 11.03 -9.47
CA ARG A 78 6.99 12.34 -10.11
C ARG A 78 8.17 12.31 -11.07
N ALA A 79 9.33 11.78 -10.67
CA ALA A 79 10.51 11.70 -11.52
C ALA A 79 10.26 10.89 -12.79
N SER A 80 9.56 9.75 -12.67
CA SER A 80 9.19 8.91 -13.81
C SER A 80 8.27 9.64 -14.80
N ARG A 81 7.42 10.55 -14.33
CA ARG A 81 6.56 11.37 -15.20
C ARG A 81 7.27 12.59 -15.75
N ALA A 82 8.09 13.26 -14.95
CA ALA A 82 8.87 14.45 -15.34
C ALA A 82 9.80 14.16 -16.54
N LYS A 83 10.34 12.93 -16.62
CA LYS A 83 11.16 12.50 -17.75
C LYS A 83 10.46 12.63 -19.10
N ASP A 84 9.12 12.58 -19.16
CA ASP A 84 8.35 12.77 -20.40
C ASP A 84 8.48 14.20 -20.95
N PHE A 85 8.75 15.17 -20.08
CA PHE A 85 8.86 16.59 -20.40
C PHE A 85 10.31 17.04 -20.60
N GLU A 86 11.22 16.50 -19.79
CA GLU A 86 12.63 16.92 -19.73
C GLU A 86 13.53 16.18 -20.71
N ASN A 87 13.18 14.95 -21.10
CA ASN A 87 14.04 14.15 -21.96
C ASN A 87 14.05 14.68 -23.41
N PRO A 88 15.21 15.11 -23.95
CA PRO A 88 15.29 15.65 -25.30
C PRO A 88 14.90 14.63 -26.39
N PHE A 89 15.13 13.33 -26.16
CA PHE A 89 14.72 12.27 -27.09
C PHE A 89 13.22 12.02 -27.09
N ARG A 90 12.49 12.43 -26.04
CA ARG A 90 11.02 12.38 -26.06
C ARG A 90 10.43 13.59 -26.76
N ARG A 91 11.16 14.71 -26.79
CA ARG A 91 10.72 15.90 -27.53
C ARG A 91 10.69 15.68 -29.04
N ILE A 92 11.63 14.90 -29.61
CA ILE A 92 11.73 14.71 -31.07
C ILE A 92 10.52 14.00 -31.69
N THR A 93 9.65 13.37 -30.89
CA THR A 93 8.44 12.69 -31.39
C THR A 93 7.28 13.64 -31.66
N PHE A 94 7.41 14.92 -31.27
CA PHE A 94 6.39 15.95 -31.48
C PHE A 94 6.84 16.93 -32.56
N ALA A 95 5.92 17.33 -33.44
CA ALA A 95 6.20 18.30 -34.50
C ALA A 95 6.38 19.73 -33.95
N ARG A 96 5.74 20.05 -32.82
CA ARG A 96 5.82 21.36 -32.14
C ARG A 96 5.49 21.26 -30.65
N ASP A 97 5.95 22.23 -29.87
CA ASP A 97 5.73 22.25 -28.41
C ASP A 97 4.23 22.33 -28.04
N ALA A 98 3.39 22.96 -28.87
CA ALA A 98 1.94 22.99 -28.68
C ALA A 98 1.28 21.61 -28.82
N GLU A 99 1.77 20.76 -29.73
CA GLU A 99 1.30 19.37 -29.86
C GLU A 99 1.72 18.57 -28.62
N ARG A 100 2.98 18.71 -28.20
CA ARG A 100 3.50 18.07 -26.99
C ARG A 100 2.65 18.42 -25.76
N GLN A 101 2.31 19.70 -25.57
CA GLN A 101 1.50 20.14 -24.43
C GLN A 101 0.06 19.62 -24.53
N ALA A 102 -0.53 19.59 -25.73
CA ALA A 102 -1.88 19.04 -25.92
C ALA A 102 -1.95 17.52 -25.65
N VAL A 103 -0.87 16.78 -25.95
CA VAL A 103 -0.80 15.32 -25.73
C VAL A 103 -0.41 14.97 -24.29
N LEU A 104 0.64 15.59 -23.75
CA LEU A 104 1.17 15.25 -22.43
C LEU A 104 0.42 15.95 -21.29
N GLY A 105 -0.21 17.09 -21.57
CA GLY A 105 -0.79 17.97 -20.56
C GLY A 105 0.28 18.73 -19.76
N GLU A 106 -0.10 19.17 -18.57
CA GLU A 106 0.82 19.76 -17.59
C GLU A 106 1.20 18.71 -16.55
N LEU A 107 2.49 18.66 -16.18
CA LEU A 107 3.00 17.72 -15.18
C LEU A 107 2.22 17.85 -13.86
N ASP A 108 1.97 19.07 -13.39
CA ASP A 108 1.27 19.32 -12.12
C ASP A 108 -0.25 19.16 -12.20
N ALA A 109 -0.80 18.98 -13.41
CA ALA A 109 -2.21 18.65 -13.61
C ALA A 109 -2.47 17.12 -13.64
N ASP A 110 -1.41 16.30 -13.64
CA ASP A 110 -1.52 14.85 -13.69
C ASP A 110 -2.28 14.31 -12.47
N SER A 111 -3.42 13.66 -12.73
CA SER A 111 -4.32 13.16 -11.69
C SER A 111 -3.67 12.08 -10.83
N PHE A 112 -2.76 11.28 -11.40
CA PHE A 112 -2.07 10.23 -10.67
C PHE A 112 -1.00 10.82 -9.74
N LEU A 113 -0.22 11.81 -10.21
CA LEU A 113 0.72 12.53 -9.34
C LEU A 113 0.01 13.20 -8.15
N ARG A 114 -1.15 13.83 -8.41
CA ARG A 114 -1.99 14.41 -7.34
C ARG A 114 -2.52 13.37 -6.38
N GLN A 115 -2.90 12.19 -6.87
CA GLN A 115 -3.35 11.10 -6.01
C GLN A 115 -2.23 10.63 -5.08
N VAL A 116 -1.03 10.36 -5.61
CA VAL A 116 0.12 9.91 -4.83
C VAL A 116 0.54 10.95 -3.79
N GLN A 117 0.44 12.25 -4.12
CA GLN A 117 0.68 13.32 -3.15
C GLN A 117 -0.32 13.28 -1.99
N ARG A 118 -1.63 13.14 -2.29
CA ARG A 118 -2.67 13.02 -1.25
C ARG A 118 -2.48 11.77 -0.39
N ASP A 119 -2.11 10.65 -0.99
CA ASP A 119 -1.86 9.39 -0.27
C ASP A 119 -0.64 9.53 0.67
N THR A 120 0.38 10.28 0.24
CA THR A 120 1.55 10.61 1.07
C THR A 120 1.15 11.46 2.28
N GLU A 121 0.39 12.54 2.07
CA GLU A 121 -0.10 13.41 3.14
C GLU A 121 -1.00 12.66 4.14
N ALA A 122 -1.86 11.78 3.63
CA ALA A 122 -2.72 10.93 4.46
C ALA A 122 -1.89 9.95 5.30
N THR A 123 -0.84 9.37 4.73
CA THR A 123 0.07 8.46 5.43
C THR A 123 0.86 9.19 6.51
N GLU A 124 1.40 10.38 6.20
CA GLU A 124 2.10 11.22 7.18
C GLU A 124 1.19 11.59 8.36
N SER A 125 -0.05 12.00 8.07
CA SER A 125 -1.06 12.31 9.08
C SER A 125 -1.42 11.10 9.93
N LEU A 126 -1.55 9.91 9.32
CA LEU A 126 -1.85 8.67 10.03
C LEU A 126 -0.71 8.26 10.95
N VAL A 127 0.54 8.30 10.48
CA VAL A 127 1.70 7.96 11.30
C VAL A 127 1.85 8.92 12.47
N ALA A 128 1.63 10.23 12.27
CA ALA A 128 1.62 11.21 13.35
C ALA A 128 0.55 10.91 14.41
N GLN A 129 -0.67 10.56 13.99
CA GLN A 129 -1.75 10.16 14.89
C GLN A 129 -1.46 8.86 15.64
N VAL A 130 -0.79 7.90 15.01
CA VAL A 130 -0.39 6.65 15.66
C VAL A 130 0.67 6.91 16.72
N ARG A 131 1.64 7.78 16.42
CA ARG A 131 2.71 8.16 17.35
C ARG A 131 2.20 8.93 18.57
N SER A 132 1.15 9.74 18.43
CA SER A 132 0.60 10.48 19.57
C SER A 132 -0.23 9.62 20.53
N ARG A 133 -0.55 8.37 20.16
CA ARG A 133 -1.35 7.43 20.97
C ARG A 133 -0.51 6.46 21.79
N GLY A 134 0.80 6.36 21.52
CA GLY A 134 1.74 5.46 22.20
C GLY A 134 2.73 6.24 23.06
#